data_AF-A0A285FVQ4-F1
#
_entry.id   AF-A0A285FVQ4-F1
#
_cell.length_a   1.000
_cell.length_b   1.000
_cell.length_c   1.000
_cell.angle_alpha   90.00
_cell.angle_beta   90.00
_cell.angle_gamma   90.00
#
_symmetry.space_group_name_H-M   'P 1'
#
loop_
_entity.id
_entity.type
_entity.pdbx_description
1 polymer ?
#
loop_
_entity_poly.entity_id
_entity_poly.type
_entity_poly.pdbx_seq_one_letter_code
_entity_poly.pdbx_strand_id
1 'polypeptide(L)'
;MLLDRVVHWNLDLDGDLYGDERERYRWYEGIATAASLQWLAIPWAAAIMVWPLGKPAVLPLAVVLVLLYVPMMLSTLYVRHRRVDTTPRSWSAKRLFLTVVNGAPAALFLIGSLYVYDPEGAMWRGAAFGGAFGAVATAVAQLIETRRRRRREAALALAGDED
;
A
#
# COMPACT_ATOMS: atom_id res chain seq x y z
N MET A 1 -9.44 18.49 11.01
CA MET A 1 -8.32 18.78 10.08
C MET A 1 -8.88 18.99 8.66
N LEU A 2 -8.13 19.61 7.74
CA LEU A 2 -8.58 19.79 6.33
C LEU A 2 -8.90 18.44 5.67
N LEU A 3 -8.12 17.40 5.99
CA LEU A 3 -8.35 16.03 5.55
C LEU A 3 -9.70 15.46 6.02
N ASP A 4 -10.15 15.77 7.24
CA ASP A 4 -11.47 15.32 7.72
C ASP A 4 -12.60 15.95 6.89
N ARG A 5 -12.48 17.23 6.52
CA ARG A 5 -13.48 17.93 5.70
C ARG A 5 -13.56 17.34 4.30
N VAL A 6 -12.40 17.06 3.69
CA VAL A 6 -12.32 16.43 2.37
C VAL A 6 -12.94 15.04 2.38
N VAL A 7 -12.65 14.23 3.40
CA VAL A 7 -13.21 12.88 3.53
C VAL A 7 -14.73 12.93 3.74
N HIS A 8 -15.22 13.81 4.64
CA HIS A 8 -16.66 13.96 4.90
C HIS A 8 -17.42 14.40 3.65
N TRP A 9 -16.85 15.34 2.90
CA TRP A 9 -17.41 15.80 1.63
C TRP A 9 -17.37 14.73 0.53
N ASN A 10 -16.28 13.97 0.43
CA ASN A 10 -16.12 12.97 -0.62
C ASN A 10 -16.94 11.70 -0.39
N LEU A 11 -17.07 11.26 0.87
CA LEU A 11 -17.80 10.04 1.23
C LEU A 11 -19.29 10.27 1.47
N ASP A 12 -19.71 11.54 1.53
CA ASP A 12 -21.10 11.95 1.77
C ASP A 12 -21.75 11.16 2.91
N LEU A 13 -21.09 11.18 4.08
CA LEU A 13 -21.45 10.31 5.20
C LEU A 13 -22.87 10.57 5.74
N ASP A 14 -23.41 11.75 5.48
CA ASP A 14 -24.74 12.20 5.92
C ASP A 14 -25.77 12.29 4.76
N GLY A 15 -25.39 11.90 3.53
CA GLY A 15 -26.24 12.06 2.35
C GLY A 15 -27.03 10.82 1.96
N ASP A 16 -28.07 11.03 1.14
CA ASP A 16 -28.96 9.99 0.59
C ASP A 16 -28.31 9.14 -0.53
N LEU A 17 -26.97 9.16 -0.63
CA LEU A 17 -26.24 8.48 -1.70
C LEU A 17 -26.40 6.95 -1.64
N TYR A 18 -26.75 6.42 -0.47
CA TYR A 18 -27.02 5.01 -0.22
C TYR A 18 -28.46 4.87 0.26
N GLY A 19 -29.21 3.89 -0.28
CA GLY A 19 -30.58 3.63 0.15
C GLY A 19 -30.59 3.01 1.56
N ASP A 20 -30.19 1.74 1.66
CA ASP A 20 -30.07 1.05 2.94
C ASP A 20 -28.62 0.74 3.32
N GLU A 21 -28.42 0.31 4.57
CA GLU A 21 -27.11 -0.04 5.10
C GLU A 21 -26.44 -1.20 4.33
N ARG A 22 -27.26 -2.11 3.75
CA ARG A 22 -26.78 -3.26 2.98
C ARG A 22 -26.25 -2.83 1.61
N GLU A 23 -26.91 -1.89 0.95
CA GLU A 23 -26.48 -1.25 -0.29
C GLU A 23 -25.17 -0.51 -0.07
N ARG A 24 -25.04 0.22 1.04
CA ARG A 24 -23.79 0.87 1.43
C ARG A 24 -22.63 -0.12 1.56
N TYR A 25 -22.83 -1.25 2.22
CA TYR A 25 -21.79 -2.29 2.32
C TYR A 25 -21.40 -2.89 0.97
N ARG A 26 -22.37 -3.18 0.10
CA ARG A 26 -22.12 -3.71 -1.24
C ARG A 26 -21.36 -2.72 -2.12
N TRP A 27 -21.70 -1.44 -2.01
CA TRP A 27 -20.98 -0.37 -2.68
C TRP A 27 -19.52 -0.31 -2.23
N TYR A 28 -19.27 -0.34 -0.92
CA TYR A 28 -17.91 -0.38 -0.38
C TYR A 28 -17.13 -1.63 -0.77
N GLU A 29 -17.78 -2.80 -0.82
CA GLU A 29 -17.17 -4.04 -1.32
C GLU A 29 -16.75 -3.91 -2.79
N GLY A 30 -17.63 -3.33 -3.62
CA GLY A 30 -17.34 -3.06 -5.03
C GLY A 30 -16.18 -2.10 -5.22
N ILE A 31 -16.18 -0.96 -4.53
CA ILE A 31 -15.09 0.03 -4.58
C ILE A 31 -13.79 -0.56 -4.04
N ALA A 32 -13.83 -1.30 -2.93
CA ALA A 32 -12.64 -1.94 -2.37
C ALA A 32 -12.04 -2.94 -3.35
N THR A 33 -12.88 -3.71 -4.07
CA THR A 33 -12.44 -4.65 -5.10
C THR A 33 -11.83 -3.92 -6.29
N ALA A 34 -12.51 -2.90 -6.83
CA ALA A 34 -12.02 -2.11 -7.96
C ALA A 34 -10.69 -1.39 -7.62
N ALA A 35 -10.62 -0.76 -6.45
CA ALA A 35 -9.41 -0.14 -5.94
C ALA A 35 -8.29 -1.20 -5.84
N SER A 36 -8.55 -2.36 -5.22
CA SER A 36 -7.55 -3.44 -5.09
C SER A 36 -7.03 -3.93 -6.45
N LEU A 37 -7.87 -3.97 -7.48
CA LEU A 37 -7.43 -4.28 -8.84
C LEU A 37 -6.58 -3.16 -9.43
N GLN A 38 -6.93 -1.89 -9.21
CA GLN A 38 -6.12 -0.74 -9.65
C GLN A 38 -4.74 -0.72 -8.96
N TRP A 39 -4.69 -1.07 -7.68
CA TRP A 39 -3.44 -1.25 -6.89
C TRP A 39 -2.49 -2.25 -7.52
N LEU A 40 -3.05 -3.25 -8.18
CA LEU A 40 -2.27 -4.26 -8.87
C LEU A 40 -1.94 -3.81 -10.31
N ALA A 41 -2.96 -3.50 -11.09
CA ALA A 41 -2.84 -3.32 -12.53
C ALA A 41 -1.96 -2.11 -12.90
N ILE A 42 -2.13 -0.96 -12.25
CA ILE A 42 -1.44 0.28 -12.65
C ILE A 42 0.06 0.19 -12.37
N PRO A 43 0.52 -0.20 -11.16
CA PRO A 43 1.95 -0.34 -10.92
C PRO A 43 2.61 -1.38 -11.81
N TRP A 44 1.96 -2.52 -12.04
CA TRP A 44 2.49 -3.56 -12.95
C TRP A 44 2.57 -3.05 -14.39
N ALA A 45 1.55 -2.34 -14.88
CA ALA A 45 1.58 -1.74 -16.20
C ALA A 45 2.75 -0.75 -16.34
N ALA A 46 2.94 0.15 -15.37
CA ALA A 46 4.06 1.09 -15.39
C ALA A 46 5.42 0.37 -15.36
N ALA A 47 5.56 -0.64 -14.49
CA ALA A 47 6.77 -1.44 -14.36
C ALA A 47 7.14 -2.21 -15.63
N ILE A 48 6.15 -2.68 -16.40
CA ILE A 48 6.36 -3.36 -17.67
C ILE A 48 6.66 -2.35 -18.79
N MET A 49 5.90 -1.25 -18.85
CA MET A 49 5.97 -0.28 -19.94
C MET A 49 7.26 0.52 -19.99
N VAL A 50 7.98 0.64 -18.86
CA VAL A 50 9.28 1.34 -18.84
C VAL A 50 10.34 0.66 -19.73
N TRP A 51 10.26 -0.65 -19.92
CA TRP A 51 11.24 -1.43 -20.69
C TRP A 51 11.13 -1.23 -22.21
N PRO A 52 9.96 -1.43 -22.86
CA PRO A 52 9.83 -1.21 -24.30
C PRO A 52 9.83 0.28 -24.68
N LEU A 53 9.30 1.16 -23.82
CA LEU A 53 9.20 2.59 -24.15
C LEU A 53 10.47 3.38 -23.83
N GLY A 54 11.32 2.88 -22.93
CA GLY A 54 12.60 3.50 -22.60
C GLY A 54 12.48 4.86 -21.89
N LYS A 55 13.55 5.67 -22.01
CA LYS A 55 13.75 6.93 -21.25
C LYS A 55 12.54 7.88 -21.29
N PRO A 56 11.88 8.12 -22.45
CA PRO A 56 10.79 9.08 -22.54
C PRO A 56 9.58 8.74 -21.67
N ALA A 57 9.36 7.46 -21.35
CA ALA A 57 8.21 7.02 -20.57
C ALA A 57 8.41 7.13 -19.05
N VAL A 58 9.64 7.27 -18.56
CA VAL A 58 9.92 7.24 -17.12
C VAL A 58 9.16 8.34 -16.38
N LEU A 59 9.27 9.60 -16.83
CA LEU A 59 8.63 10.72 -16.14
C LEU A 59 7.09 10.63 -16.17
N PRO A 60 6.41 10.43 -17.32
CA PRO A 60 4.96 10.25 -17.35
C PRO A 60 4.46 9.11 -16.46
N LEU A 61 5.13 7.95 -16.50
CA LEU A 61 4.76 6.81 -15.66
C LEU A 61 5.00 7.10 -14.17
N ALA A 62 6.09 7.78 -13.81
CA ALA A 62 6.34 8.19 -12.44
C ALA A 62 5.25 9.15 -11.92
N VAL A 63 4.78 10.09 -12.74
CA VAL A 63 3.66 10.98 -12.38
C VAL A 63 2.39 10.19 -12.10
N VAL A 64 2.05 9.22 -12.97
CA VAL A 64 0.88 8.34 -12.76
C VAL A 64 1.00 7.56 -11.45
N LEU A 65 2.18 7.00 -11.16
CA LEU A 65 2.43 6.28 -9.90
C LEU A 65 2.32 7.19 -8.69
N VAL A 66 2.84 8.42 -8.76
CA VAL A 66 2.71 9.40 -7.67
C VAL A 66 1.25 9.75 -7.43
N LEU A 67 0.48 10.02 -8.50
CA LEU A 67 -0.95 10.32 -8.40
C LEU A 67 -1.76 9.13 -7.85
N LEU A 68 -1.28 7.90 -8.04
CA LEU A 68 -1.88 6.71 -7.42
C LEU A 68 -1.49 6.58 -5.94
N TYR A 69 -0.19 6.60 -5.62
CA TYR A 69 0.34 6.30 -4.29
C TYR A 69 0.07 7.41 -3.27
N VAL A 70 0.12 8.70 -3.67
CA VAL A 70 -0.03 9.83 -2.73
C VAL A 70 -1.40 9.85 -2.05
N PRO A 71 -2.54 9.82 -2.76
CA PRO A 71 -3.85 9.78 -2.12
C PRO A 71 -3.99 8.65 -1.11
N MET A 72 -3.29 7.54 -1.33
CA MET A 72 -3.45 6.34 -0.51
C MET A 72 -2.51 6.27 0.66
N MET A 73 -1.33 6.86 0.54
CA MET A 73 -0.55 7.24 1.69
C MET A 73 -1.38 8.16 2.60
N LEU A 74 -2.05 9.17 2.04
CA LEU A 74 -2.91 10.08 2.80
C LEU A 74 -4.10 9.35 3.45
N SER A 75 -4.80 8.47 2.73
CA SER A 75 -5.88 7.64 3.29
C SER A 75 -5.39 6.71 4.39
N THR A 76 -4.22 6.08 4.22
CA THR A 76 -3.63 5.21 5.25
C THR A 76 -3.26 6.01 6.49
N LEU A 77 -2.69 7.21 6.33
CA LEU A 77 -2.38 8.13 7.43
C LEU A 77 -3.64 8.59 8.15
N TYR A 78 -4.70 8.93 7.42
CA TYR A 78 -6.00 9.28 7.97
C TYR A 78 -6.56 8.15 8.85
N VAL A 79 -6.61 6.93 8.33
CA VAL A 79 -7.10 5.74 9.02
C VAL A 79 -6.27 5.44 10.27
N ARG A 80 -4.93 5.54 10.17
CA ARG A 80 -4.03 5.42 11.34
C ARG A 80 -4.28 6.48 12.39
N HIS A 81 -4.48 7.73 12.00
CA HIS A 81 -4.76 8.83 12.92
C HIS A 81 -6.09 8.63 13.68
N ARG A 82 -7.06 7.95 13.05
CA ARG A 82 -8.32 7.52 13.67
C ARG A 82 -8.18 6.26 14.53
N ARG A 83 -6.95 5.84 14.85
CA ARG A 83 -6.63 4.66 15.67
C ARG A 83 -7.21 3.36 15.12
N VAL A 84 -7.45 3.29 13.81
CA VAL A 84 -7.82 2.04 13.15
C VAL A 84 -6.55 1.26 12.90
N ASP A 85 -6.57 -0.01 13.31
CA ASP A 85 -5.47 -0.93 13.09
C ASP A 85 -5.26 -1.17 11.59
N THR A 86 -4.15 -0.67 11.06
CA THR A 86 -3.73 -0.88 9.66
C THR A 86 -2.73 -2.01 9.50
N THR A 87 -2.30 -2.63 10.61
CA THR A 87 -1.34 -3.73 10.59
C THR A 87 -2.04 -5.08 10.51
N PRO A 88 -1.45 -6.06 9.80
CA PRO A 88 -2.04 -7.38 9.71
C PRO A 88 -2.07 -8.09 11.08
N ARG A 89 -3.26 -8.53 11.52
CA ARG A 89 -3.42 -9.34 12.75
C ARG A 89 -2.60 -10.65 12.75
N SER A 90 -2.44 -11.26 11.59
CA SER A 90 -1.59 -12.43 11.37
C SER A 90 -0.87 -12.36 10.02
N TRP A 91 0.32 -12.95 9.98
CA TRP A 91 1.04 -13.23 8.75
C TRP A 91 0.64 -14.61 8.24
N SER A 92 0.12 -14.67 7.02
CA SER A 92 -0.19 -15.90 6.30
C SER A 92 0.53 -15.91 4.96
N ALA A 93 0.71 -17.09 4.35
CA ALA A 93 1.33 -17.22 3.03
C ALA A 93 0.61 -16.33 1.99
N LYS A 94 -0.73 -16.26 2.03
CA LYS A 94 -1.53 -15.36 1.19
C LYS A 94 -1.14 -13.89 1.39
N ARG A 95 -0.93 -13.44 2.62
CA ARG A 95 -0.56 -12.04 2.90
C ARG A 95 0.86 -11.74 2.44
N LEU A 96 1.80 -12.64 2.70
CA LEU A 96 3.17 -12.49 2.20
C LEU A 96 3.17 -12.39 0.67
N PHE A 97 2.43 -13.27 -0.01
CA PHE A 97 2.26 -13.23 -1.45
C PHE A 97 1.68 -11.89 -1.91
N LEU A 98 0.59 -11.41 -1.31
CA LEU A 98 0.00 -10.12 -1.66
C LEU A 98 0.96 -8.94 -1.39
N THR A 99 1.73 -8.96 -0.31
CA THR A 99 2.74 -7.93 -0.02
C THR A 99 3.81 -7.89 -1.11
N VAL A 100 4.33 -9.05 -1.51
CA VAL A 100 5.33 -9.16 -2.58
C VAL A 100 4.73 -8.67 -3.90
N VAL A 101 3.54 -9.14 -4.26
CA VAL A 101 2.86 -8.80 -5.51
C VAL A 101 2.54 -7.30 -5.62
N ASN A 102 2.22 -6.64 -4.51
CA ASN A 102 1.98 -5.18 -4.49
C ASN A 102 3.28 -4.36 -4.45
N GLY A 103 4.36 -4.87 -3.84
CA GLY A 103 5.64 -4.16 -3.72
C GLY A 103 6.57 -4.35 -4.92
N ALA A 104 6.54 -5.51 -5.57
CA ALA A 104 7.42 -5.86 -6.69
C ALA A 104 7.36 -4.88 -7.87
N PRO A 105 6.20 -4.33 -8.29
CA PRO A 105 6.14 -3.39 -9.39
C PRO A 105 6.94 -2.11 -9.15
N ALA A 106 6.89 -1.56 -7.93
CA ALA A 106 7.64 -0.36 -7.61
C ALA A 106 9.15 -0.59 -7.72
N ALA A 107 9.63 -1.75 -7.24
CA ALA A 107 11.03 -2.14 -7.37
C ALA A 107 11.43 -2.34 -8.84
N LEU A 108 10.60 -3.06 -9.62
CA LEU A 108 10.84 -3.30 -11.05
C LEU A 108 10.84 -2.00 -11.85
N PHE A 109 9.90 -1.09 -11.57
CA PHE A 109 9.84 0.23 -12.21
C PHE A 109 11.08 1.06 -11.88
N LEU A 110 11.52 1.09 -10.61
CA LEU A 110 12.71 1.83 -10.21
C LEU A 110 13.98 1.27 -10.88
N ILE A 111 14.15 -0.06 -10.88
CA ILE A 111 15.28 -0.73 -11.54
C ILE A 111 15.25 -0.45 -13.04
N GLY A 112 14.10 -0.64 -13.69
CA GLY A 112 13.93 -0.40 -15.12
C GLY A 112 14.21 1.06 -15.50
N SER A 113 13.72 2.01 -14.70
CA SER A 113 13.99 3.44 -14.88
C SER A 113 15.49 3.73 -14.83
N LEU A 114 16.18 3.27 -13.78
CA LEU A 114 17.62 3.48 -13.61
C LEU A 114 18.44 2.81 -14.71
N TYR A 115 18.10 1.55 -15.04
CA TYR A 115 18.76 0.80 -16.10
C TYR A 115 18.65 1.52 -17.45
N VAL A 116 17.45 2.02 -17.77
CA VAL A 116 17.21 2.70 -19.03
C VAL A 116 18.01 4.00 -19.10
N TYR A 117 18.24 4.72 -17.99
CA TYR A 117 19.12 5.90 -17.94
C TYR A 117 20.60 5.57 -18.08
N ASP A 118 21.07 4.53 -17.39
CA ASP A 118 22.47 4.13 -17.28
C ASP A 118 22.61 2.59 -17.25
N PRO A 119 22.63 1.93 -18.43
CA PRO A 119 22.64 0.46 -18.51
C PRO A 119 23.93 -0.17 -17.98
N GLU A 120 25.07 0.48 -18.26
CA GLU A 120 26.40 0.02 -17.87
C GLU A 120 26.76 0.40 -16.42
N GLY A 121 26.05 1.38 -15.87
CA GLY A 121 26.27 1.89 -14.54
C GLY A 121 26.00 0.93 -13.38
N ALA A 122 26.64 1.22 -12.26
CA ALA A 122 26.40 0.51 -11.00
C ALA A 122 25.11 0.97 -10.29
N MET A 123 24.46 2.05 -10.75
CA MET A 123 23.34 2.67 -10.04
C MET A 123 22.12 1.75 -9.92
N TRP A 124 21.73 1.07 -10.99
CA TRP A 124 20.60 0.13 -10.95
C TRP A 124 20.93 -1.11 -10.12
N ARG A 125 22.20 -1.56 -10.10
CA ARG A 125 22.67 -2.65 -9.25
C ARG A 125 22.59 -2.25 -7.78
N GLY A 126 23.07 -1.05 -7.45
CA GLY A 126 22.96 -0.47 -6.11
C GLY A 126 21.51 -0.33 -5.66
N ALA A 127 20.61 0.12 -6.53
CA ALA A 127 19.18 0.19 -6.24
C ALA A 127 18.55 -1.19 -6.04
N ALA A 128 18.97 -2.21 -6.81
CA ALA A 128 18.51 -3.59 -6.61
C ALA A 128 18.94 -4.13 -5.24
N PHE A 129 20.20 -3.95 -4.85
CA PHE A 129 20.70 -4.36 -3.53
C PHE A 129 20.05 -3.56 -2.39
N GLY A 130 19.96 -2.24 -2.53
CA GLY A 130 19.31 -1.37 -1.55
C GLY A 130 17.82 -1.68 -1.40
N GLY A 131 17.14 -1.98 -2.50
CA GLY A 131 15.74 -2.41 -2.52
C GLY A 131 15.54 -3.75 -1.80
N ALA A 132 16.40 -4.73 -2.07
CA ALA A 132 16.38 -6.02 -1.38
C ALA A 132 16.60 -5.84 0.14
N PHE A 133 17.60 -5.04 0.53
CA PHE A 133 17.87 -4.77 1.94
C PHE A 133 16.72 -4.02 2.62
N GLY A 134 16.16 -3.01 1.98
CA GLY A 134 15.00 -2.25 2.47
C GLY A 134 13.76 -3.12 2.64
N ALA A 135 13.52 -4.06 1.71
CA ALA A 135 12.43 -5.02 1.80
C ALA A 135 12.60 -5.94 3.02
N VAL A 136 13.81 -6.46 3.26
CA VAL A 136 14.14 -7.27 4.44
C VAL A 136 13.96 -6.46 5.72
N ALA A 137 14.49 -5.25 5.80
CA ALA A 137 14.37 -4.38 6.96
C ALA A 137 12.91 -4.06 7.30
N THR A 138 12.09 -3.77 6.28
CA THR A 138 10.65 -3.51 6.44
C THR A 138 9.90 -4.75 6.93
N ALA A 139 10.19 -5.92 6.35
CA ALA A 139 9.59 -7.18 6.78
C ALA A 139 9.95 -7.49 8.25
N VAL A 140 11.19 -7.26 8.65
CA VAL A 140 11.64 -7.43 10.05
C VAL A 140 10.92 -6.45 10.97
N ALA A 141 10.83 -5.17 10.61
CA ALA A 141 10.14 -4.16 11.41
C ALA A 141 8.66 -4.53 11.64
N GLN A 142 7.97 -4.94 10.58
CA GLN A 142 6.57 -5.38 10.68
C GLN A 142 6.42 -6.66 11.52
N LEU A 143 7.37 -7.59 11.43
CA LEU A 143 7.36 -8.81 12.24
C LEU A 143 7.57 -8.49 13.73
N ILE A 144 8.45 -7.55 14.05
CA ILE A 144 8.67 -7.06 15.42
C ILE A 144 7.41 -6.38 15.95
N GLU A 145 6.78 -5.50 15.16
CA GLU A 145 5.55 -4.81 15.55
C GLU A 145 4.40 -5.79 15.79
N THR A 146 4.24 -6.78 14.91
CA THR A 146 3.23 -7.84 15.06
C THR A 146 3.46 -8.64 16.35
N ARG A 147 4.71 -8.98 16.67
CA ARG A 147 5.07 -9.67 17.92
C ARG A 147 4.78 -8.82 19.15
N ARG A 148 5.12 -7.52 19.12
CA ARG A 148 4.84 -6.58 20.22
C ARG A 148 3.34 -6.44 20.46
N ARG A 149 2.54 -6.39 19.39
CA ARG A 149 1.08 -6.35 19.47
C ARG A 149 0.52 -7.60 20.15
N ARG A 150 0.94 -8.80 19.71
CA ARG A 150 0.50 -10.06 20.34
C ARG A 150 0.82 -10.12 21.83
N ARG A 151 1.97 -9.58 22.25
CA ARG A 151 2.32 -9.49 23.67
C ARG A 151 1.40 -8.54 24.46
N ARG A 152 1.00 -7.41 23.86
CA ARG A 152 0.05 -6.48 24.49
C ARG A 152 -1.35 -7.08 24.60
N GLU A 153 -1.82 -7.74 23.54
CA GLU A 153 -3.12 -8.42 23.55
C GLU A 153 -3.16 -9.58 24.56
N ALA A 154 -2.09 -10.37 24.66
CA ALA A 154 -1.99 -11.43 25.66
C ALA A 154 -1.96 -10.89 27.10
N ALA A 155 -1.28 -9.77 27.34
CA ALA A 155 -1.24 -9.13 28.65
C ALA A 155 -2.63 -8.58 29.06
N LEU A 156 -3.38 -8.01 28.12
CA LEU A 156 -4.74 -7.53 28.36
C LEU A 156 -5.73 -8.68 28.61
N ALA A 157 -5.57 -9.81 27.92
CA ALA A 157 -6.41 -10.99 28.14
C ALA A 157 -6.21 -11.59 29.54
N LEU A 158 -4.96 -11.66 30.01
CA LEU A 158 -4.65 -12.14 31.36
C LEU A 158 -5.18 -11.20 32.46
N ALA A 159 -5.13 -9.88 32.23
CA ALA A 159 -5.63 -8.90 33.19
C ALA A 159 -7.17 -8.86 33.28
N GLY A 160 -7.89 -9.33 32.26
CA GLY A 160 -9.35 -9.38 32.25
C GLY A 160 -9.97 -10.66 32.84
N ASP A 161 -9.15 -11.71 33.08
CA ASP A 161 -9.57 -12.96 33.73
C ASP A 161 -9.38 -12.91 35.27
N GLU A 162 -8.73 -11.86 35.80
CA GLU A 162 -8.49 -11.67 37.25
C GLU A 162 -9.59 -10.81 37.95
N ASP A 163 -10.55 -10.27 37.20
CA ASP A 163 -11.72 -9.52 37.69
C ASP A 163 -13.01 -10.38 37.65
#